data_AF-A0A1H0BLU4-F1
#
_entry.id   AF-A0A1H0BLU4-F1
#
_cell.length_a   1.000
_cell.length_b   1.000
_cell.length_c   1.000
_cell.angle_alpha   90.00
_cell.angle_beta   90.00
_cell.angle_gamma   90.00
#
_symmetry.space_group_name_H-M   'P 1'
#
loop_
_entity.id
_entity.type
_entity.pdbx_description
1 polymer ?
#
loop_
_entity_poly.entity_id
_entity_poly.type
_entity_poly.pdbx_seq_one_letter_code
_entity_poly.pdbx_strand_id
1 'polypeptide(L)'
;MPEVSLTTFSDVVLAVSLLSPGFLISYFKNTFISGRHPRISERIVELLIISSVYYASFGAIFVYFKWLGWIPLFLLLFLIPMLLGLCSGVASQKRWFERIYEALGLNPIHPATTGWDFLFGTMDSNKWIVVTLSDGTKIRGWFDRNSGASTDLSRRDIYINDIRREDFSNFESDGRKRGIWLHEDEIRHIEVISD
;
A
#
# COMPACT_ATOMS: atom_id res chain seq x y z
N MET A 1 -37.02 18.01 13.55
CA MET A 1 -35.59 17.84 13.22
C MET A 1 -34.84 18.01 14.52
N PRO A 2 -33.98 17.06 14.95
CA PRO A 2 -33.30 17.20 16.23
C PRO A 2 -32.32 18.37 16.14
N GLU A 3 -32.45 19.32 17.07
CA GLU A 3 -31.51 20.43 17.24
C GLU A 3 -30.15 19.84 17.64
N VAL A 4 -29.20 19.86 16.72
CA VAL A 4 -27.80 19.52 17.03
C VAL A 4 -27.29 20.59 17.97
N SER A 5 -27.12 20.25 19.26
CA SER A 5 -26.54 21.16 20.24
C SER A 5 -25.14 21.62 19.79
N LEU A 6 -24.84 22.91 19.94
CA LEU A 6 -23.57 23.53 19.54
C LEU A 6 -22.33 22.86 20.17
N THR A 7 -22.50 22.22 21.32
CA THR A 7 -21.49 21.38 21.97
C THR A 7 -21.13 20.17 21.11
N THR A 8 -22.14 19.44 20.63
CA THR A 8 -21.97 18.28 19.75
C THR A 8 -21.27 18.65 18.44
N PHE A 9 -21.60 19.80 17.85
CA PHE A 9 -20.94 20.26 16.64
C PHE A 9 -19.45 20.58 16.89
N SER A 10 -19.14 21.26 17.99
CA SER A 10 -17.76 21.61 18.35
C SER A 10 -16.92 20.37 18.62
N ASP A 11 -17.48 19.38 19.31
CA ASP A 11 -16.83 18.12 19.60
C ASP A 11 -16.50 17.34 18.32
N VAL A 12 -17.43 17.34 17.35
CA VAL A 12 -17.20 16.71 16.04
C VAL A 12 -16.10 17.43 15.27
N VAL A 13 -16.09 18.77 15.24
CA VAL A 13 -15.04 19.55 14.57
C VAL A 13 -13.67 19.32 15.23
N LEU A 14 -13.63 19.22 16.56
CA LEU A 14 -12.41 18.91 17.30
C LEU A 14 -11.91 17.49 16.99
N ALA A 15 -12.82 16.51 16.94
CA ALA A 15 -12.46 15.14 16.57
C ALA A 15 -11.93 15.05 15.13
N VAL A 16 -12.59 15.72 14.17
CA VAL A 16 -12.17 15.75 12.77
C VAL A 16 -10.82 16.44 12.62
N SER A 17 -10.62 17.59 13.27
CA SER A 17 -9.33 18.28 13.22
C SER A 17 -8.23 17.41 13.85
N LEU A 18 -8.46 16.80 15.01
CA LEU A 18 -7.47 15.95 15.66
C LEU A 18 -7.10 14.71 14.83
N LEU A 19 -8.06 14.08 14.15
CA LEU A 19 -7.82 12.84 13.39
C LEU A 19 -7.39 13.06 11.94
N SER A 20 -7.78 14.19 11.32
CA SER A 20 -7.58 14.44 9.89
C SER A 20 -6.12 14.35 9.44
N PRO A 21 -5.14 15.02 10.07
CA PRO A 21 -3.76 15.00 9.57
C PRO A 21 -3.15 13.60 9.61
N GLY A 22 -3.31 12.88 10.72
CA GLY A 22 -2.86 11.50 10.86
C GLY A 22 -3.53 10.58 9.85
N PHE A 23 -4.85 10.73 9.66
CA PHE A 23 -5.60 10.00 8.64
C PHE A 23 -5.07 10.27 7.24
N LEU A 24 -4.87 11.52 6.85
CA LEU A 24 -4.40 11.89 5.52
C LEU A 24 -2.98 11.40 5.25
N ILE A 25 -2.04 11.62 6.17
CA ILE A 25 -0.66 11.12 6.04
C ILE A 25 -0.67 9.61 5.83
N SER A 26 -1.41 8.91 6.68
CA SER A 26 -1.52 7.45 6.66
C SER A 26 -2.20 6.93 5.39
N TYR A 27 -3.29 7.56 4.97
CA TYR A 27 -4.05 7.21 3.78
C TYR A 27 -3.18 7.31 2.53
N PHE A 28 -2.57 8.48 2.30
CA PHE A 28 -1.74 8.70 1.12
C PHE A 28 -0.46 7.86 1.15
N LYS A 29 0.18 7.67 2.31
CA LYS A 29 1.33 6.75 2.42
C LYS A 29 0.97 5.33 1.99
N ASN A 30 -0.16 4.81 2.48
CA ASN A 30 -0.56 3.42 2.24
C ASN A 30 -0.96 3.15 0.79
N THR A 31 -1.47 4.16 0.07
CA THR A 31 -1.75 4.05 -1.37
C THR A 31 -0.50 3.64 -2.17
N PHE A 32 0.71 4.02 -1.75
CA PHE A 32 1.95 3.69 -2.45
C PHE A 32 2.62 2.41 -1.95
N ILE A 33 2.51 2.07 -0.66
CA ILE A 33 3.28 0.94 -0.11
C ILE A 33 2.59 -0.40 -0.36
N SER A 34 1.29 -0.49 -0.10
CA SER A 34 0.60 -1.78 -0.10
C SER A 34 -0.73 -1.76 -0.84
N GLY A 35 -1.25 -0.57 -1.18
CA GLY A 35 -2.64 -0.41 -1.61
C GLY A 35 -3.66 -0.84 -0.53
N ARG A 36 -3.18 -1.22 0.66
CA ARG A 36 -3.99 -1.70 1.79
C ARG A 36 -4.37 -0.52 2.65
N HIS A 37 -5.66 -0.35 2.87
CA HIS A 37 -6.18 0.55 3.90
C HIS A 37 -6.69 -0.32 5.06
N PRO A 38 -5.89 -0.52 6.12
CA PRO A 38 -6.37 -1.25 7.28
C PRO A 38 -7.58 -0.52 7.89
N ARG A 39 -8.45 -1.26 8.57
CA ARG A 39 -9.68 -0.71 9.14
C ARG A 39 -9.34 0.44 10.09
N ILE A 40 -10.06 1.56 9.95
CA ILE A 40 -9.84 2.77 10.75
C ILE A 40 -9.93 2.46 12.25
N SER A 41 -10.86 1.58 12.65
CA SER A 41 -11.07 1.17 14.05
C SER A 41 -9.84 0.55 14.70
N GLU A 42 -9.00 -0.14 13.94
CA GLU A 42 -7.79 -0.81 14.45
C GLU A 42 -6.61 0.17 14.58
N ARG A 43 -6.71 1.36 13.96
CA ARG A 43 -5.62 2.32 13.82
C ARG A 43 -5.84 3.64 14.52
N ILE A 44 -6.92 3.80 15.29
CA ILE A 44 -7.24 5.06 15.96
C ILE A 44 -6.05 5.57 16.79
N VAL A 45 -5.40 4.69 17.56
CA VAL A 45 -4.22 5.06 18.37
C VAL A 45 -3.05 5.50 17.50
N GLU A 46 -2.77 4.79 16.39
CA GLU A 46 -1.71 5.16 15.45
C GLU A 46 -1.99 6.53 14.81
N LEU A 47 -3.24 6.75 14.34
CA LEU A 47 -3.65 8.01 13.76
C LEU A 47 -3.49 9.18 14.74
N LEU A 48 -3.84 8.98 16.01
CA LEU A 48 -3.66 9.97 17.07
C LEU A 48 -2.18 10.28 17.32
N ILE A 49 -1.30 9.27 17.32
CA ILE A 49 0.14 9.46 17.47
C ILE A 49 0.69 10.26 16.28
N ILE A 50 0.35 9.88 15.05
CA ILE A 50 0.79 10.58 13.84
C ILE A 50 0.31 12.03 13.85
N SER A 51 -0.98 12.26 14.15
CA SER A 51 -1.54 13.61 14.27
C SER A 51 -0.84 14.43 15.36
N SER A 52 -0.53 13.83 16.50
CA SER A 52 0.12 14.51 17.62
C SER A 52 1.54 14.97 17.25
N VAL A 53 2.33 14.10 16.61
CA VAL A 53 3.66 14.44 16.11
C VAL A 53 3.57 15.50 15.00
N TYR A 54 2.57 15.39 14.12
CA TYR A 54 2.31 16.36 13.07
C TYR A 54 2.03 17.76 13.65
N TYR A 55 1.10 17.87 14.61
CA TYR A 55 0.77 19.16 15.24
C TYR A 55 1.90 19.73 16.09
N ALA A 56 2.66 18.87 16.79
CA ALA A 56 3.84 19.32 17.53
C ALA A 56 4.89 19.96 16.61
N SER A 57 5.01 19.46 15.38
CA SER A 57 5.98 19.96 14.40
C SER A 57 5.44 21.17 13.62
N PHE A 58 4.32 21.01 12.92
CA PHE A 58 3.78 22.04 12.02
C PHE A 58 2.82 22.98 12.73
N GLY A 59 2.00 22.48 13.66
CA GLY A 59 1.08 23.32 14.44
C GLY A 59 1.81 24.39 15.25
N ALA A 60 2.93 24.02 15.89
CA ALA A 60 3.78 24.96 16.64
C ALA A 60 4.31 26.11 15.76
N ILE A 61 4.72 25.82 14.52
CA ILE A 61 5.17 26.83 13.55
C ILE A 61 4.05 27.81 13.22
N PHE A 62 2.85 27.31 12.93
CA PHE A 62 1.70 28.15 12.58
C PHE A 62 1.27 29.06 13.74
N VAL A 63 1.31 28.55 14.97
CA VAL A 63 1.04 29.34 16.18
C VAL A 63 2.12 30.42 16.36
N TYR A 64 3.40 30.08 16.20
CA TYR A 64 4.51 31.01 16.36
C TYR A 64 4.43 32.20 15.37
N PHE A 65 4.14 31.91 14.09
CA PHE A 65 3.97 32.95 13.06
C PHE A 65 2.58 33.60 13.04
N LYS A 66 1.68 33.21 13.96
CA LYS A 66 0.29 33.69 14.05
C LYS A 66 -0.51 33.51 12.76
N TRP A 67 -0.23 32.44 12.02
CA TRP A 67 -0.93 32.10 10.78
C TRP A 67 -2.25 31.38 11.08
N LEU A 68 -3.22 32.13 11.59
CA LEU A 68 -4.54 31.62 12.01
C LEU A 68 -5.67 31.92 11.02
N GLY A 69 -5.31 32.37 9.80
CA GLY A 69 -6.28 32.57 8.73
C GLY A 69 -6.80 31.25 8.15
N TRP A 70 -7.90 31.33 7.41
CA TRP A 70 -8.53 30.19 6.74
C TRP A 70 -7.58 29.44 5.78
N ILE A 71 -6.76 30.18 5.03
CA ILE A 71 -5.77 29.59 4.11
C ILE A 71 -4.71 28.80 4.88
N PRO A 72 -3.99 29.38 5.86
CA PRO A 72 -3.09 28.62 6.73
C PRO A 72 -3.72 27.39 7.37
N LEU A 73 -4.93 27.51 7.92
CA LEU A 73 -5.61 26.37 8.54
C LEU A 73 -5.90 25.26 7.52
N PHE A 74 -6.31 25.61 6.30
CA PHE A 74 -6.48 24.63 5.23
C PHE A 74 -5.16 23.92 4.89
N LEU A 75 -4.05 24.66 4.81
CA LEU A 75 -2.73 24.09 4.56
C LEU A 75 -2.31 23.11 5.66
N LEU A 76 -2.51 23.50 6.92
CA LEU A 76 -2.17 22.70 8.11
C LEU A 76 -3.06 21.44 8.22
N LEU A 77 -4.36 21.53 7.95
CA LEU A 77 -5.27 20.41 8.14
C LEU A 77 -5.28 19.42 6.98
N PHE A 78 -5.00 19.88 5.75
CA PHE A 78 -5.18 19.08 4.54
C PHE A 78 -3.95 19.01 3.65
N LEU A 79 -3.43 20.15 3.16
CA LEU A 79 -2.42 20.12 2.10
C LEU A 79 -1.08 19.55 2.56
N ILE A 80 -0.54 20.04 3.69
CA ILE A 80 0.73 19.58 4.24
C ILE A 80 0.67 18.08 4.61
N PRO A 81 -0.32 17.58 5.39
CA PRO A 81 -0.36 16.16 5.71
C PRO A 81 -0.53 15.27 4.47
N MET A 82 -1.28 15.72 3.46
CA MET A 82 -1.37 15.04 2.16
C MET A 82 0.00 14.93 1.48
N LEU A 83 0.74 16.05 1.36
CA LEU A 83 2.08 16.05 0.76
C LEU A 83 3.07 15.17 1.53
N LEU A 84 3.04 15.18 2.86
CA LEU A 84 3.86 14.28 3.69
C LEU A 84 3.53 12.81 3.46
N GLY A 85 2.25 12.47 3.37
CA GLY A 85 1.80 11.13 3.03
C GLY A 85 2.30 10.68 1.65
N LEU A 86 2.16 11.53 0.63
CA LEU A 86 2.66 11.27 -0.72
C LEU A 86 4.18 11.08 -0.75
N CYS A 87 4.93 12.02 -0.17
CA CYS A 87 6.39 11.96 -0.14
C CYS A 87 6.90 10.73 0.60
N SER A 88 6.31 10.41 1.76
CA SER A 88 6.69 9.22 2.53
C SER A 88 6.33 7.92 1.81
N GLY A 89 5.18 7.86 1.12
CA GLY A 89 4.78 6.73 0.29
C GLY A 89 5.76 6.48 -0.87
N VAL A 90 6.09 7.52 -1.65
CA VAL A 90 7.04 7.42 -2.78
C VAL A 90 8.46 7.08 -2.30
N ALA A 91 8.92 7.69 -1.20
CA ALA A 91 10.23 7.37 -0.64
C ALA A 91 10.32 5.92 -0.13
N SER A 92 9.21 5.38 0.37
CA SER A 92 9.13 3.98 0.80
C SER A 92 9.19 3.00 -0.39
N GLN A 93 8.58 3.33 -1.53
CA GLN A 93 8.69 2.50 -2.75
C GLN A 93 10.13 2.40 -3.27
N LYS A 94 10.95 3.45 -3.13
CA LYS A 94 12.33 3.49 -3.66
C LYS A 94 13.38 2.87 -2.72
N ARG A 95 12.97 2.13 -1.68
CA ARG A 95 13.87 1.56 -0.65
C ARG A 95 14.82 2.60 -0.02
N TRP A 96 14.46 3.89 -0.06
CA TRP A 96 15.33 4.97 0.42
C TRP A 96 15.54 4.88 1.93
N PHE A 97 14.48 4.54 2.65
CA PHE A 97 14.54 4.27 4.08
C PHE A 97 15.43 3.06 4.40
N GLU A 98 15.39 1.99 3.60
CA GLU A 98 16.27 0.82 3.79
C GLU A 98 17.75 1.23 3.72
N ARG A 99 18.14 2.07 2.74
CA ARG A 99 19.53 2.57 2.66
C ARG A 99 19.96 3.43 3.85
N ILE A 100 19.05 4.24 4.40
CA ILE A 100 19.34 5.07 5.59
C ILE A 100 19.44 4.18 6.83
N TYR A 101 18.55 3.20 6.96
CA TYR A 101 18.57 2.26 8.09
C TYR A 101 19.80 1.35 8.03
N GLU A 102 20.18 0.84 6.86
CA GLU A 102 21.42 0.10 6.63
C GLU A 102 22.65 0.96 6.98
N ALA A 103 22.68 2.23 6.58
CA ALA A 103 23.76 3.15 6.94
C ALA A 103 23.84 3.43 8.45
N LEU A 104 22.72 3.31 9.17
CA LEU A 104 22.63 3.43 10.63
C LEU A 104 22.78 2.08 11.36
N GLY A 105 23.03 0.98 10.64
CA GLY A 105 23.15 -0.36 11.23
C GLY A 105 21.82 -0.92 11.78
N LEU A 106 20.69 -0.30 11.43
CA LEU A 106 19.36 -0.77 11.78
C LEU A 106 18.89 -1.72 10.67
N ASN A 107 18.56 -2.95 11.03
CA ASN A 107 17.98 -3.92 10.10
C ASN A 107 16.45 -3.94 10.30
N PRO A 108 15.68 -3.09 9.60
CA PRO A 108 14.24 -3.08 9.74
C PRO A 108 13.68 -4.44 9.28
N ILE A 109 12.87 -5.05 10.13
CA ILE A 109 12.12 -6.26 9.78
C ILE A 109 11.31 -5.93 8.51
N HIS A 110 11.52 -6.68 7.43
CA HIS A 110 10.81 -6.44 6.17
C HIS A 110 9.29 -6.41 6.44
N PRO A 111 8.57 -5.39 5.94
CA PRO A 111 7.13 -5.27 6.14
C PRO A 111 6.32 -6.36 5.39
N ALA A 112 7.00 -7.23 4.63
CA ALA A 112 6.40 -8.39 3.98
C ALA A 112 5.90 -9.37 5.05
N THR A 113 4.59 -9.40 5.25
CA THR A 113 3.92 -10.23 6.26
C THR A 113 3.98 -11.73 5.95
N THR A 114 4.25 -12.12 4.70
CA THR A 114 4.31 -13.52 4.24
C THR A 114 5.31 -13.69 3.09
N GLY A 115 5.70 -14.95 2.78
CA GLY A 115 6.51 -15.26 1.60
C GLY A 115 5.85 -14.85 0.27
N TRP A 116 4.51 -14.84 0.21
CA TRP A 116 3.75 -14.32 -0.92
C TRP A 116 3.97 -12.81 -1.11
N ASP A 117 3.84 -12.05 -0.01
CA ASP A 117 4.06 -10.60 -0.01
C ASP A 117 5.51 -10.26 -0.36
N PHE A 118 6.46 -11.12 0.04
CA PHE A 118 7.85 -10.97 -0.37
C PHE A 118 7.99 -11.22 -1.88
N LEU A 119 7.54 -12.38 -2.38
CA LEU A 119 7.69 -12.77 -3.78
C LEU A 119 7.14 -11.73 -4.75
N PHE A 120 5.90 -11.29 -4.54
CA PHE A 120 5.23 -10.34 -5.43
C PHE A 120 5.51 -8.87 -5.06
N GLY A 121 5.79 -8.57 -3.79
CA GLY A 121 6.10 -7.21 -3.35
C GLY A 121 7.51 -6.74 -3.73
N THR A 122 8.45 -7.65 -3.94
CA THR A 122 9.81 -7.32 -4.43
C THR A 122 10.02 -7.63 -5.91
N MET A 123 8.96 -7.96 -6.66
CA MET A 123 9.06 -8.27 -8.08
C MET A 123 9.17 -6.98 -8.90
N ASP A 124 10.41 -6.56 -9.16
CA ASP A 124 10.70 -5.27 -9.83
C ASP A 124 10.53 -5.31 -11.37
N SER A 125 10.48 -6.50 -11.97
CA SER A 125 10.39 -6.67 -13.43
C SER A 125 9.40 -7.75 -13.82
N ASN A 126 8.99 -7.74 -15.10
CA ASN A 126 8.25 -8.85 -15.67
C ASN A 126 9.10 -10.13 -15.54
N LYS A 127 8.49 -11.23 -15.12
CA LYS A 127 9.19 -12.50 -14.90
C LYS A 127 8.39 -13.67 -15.47
N TRP A 128 9.12 -14.70 -15.89
CA TRP A 128 8.51 -16.00 -16.14
C TRP A 128 8.19 -16.66 -14.80
N ILE A 129 6.95 -17.12 -14.67
CA ILE A 129 6.52 -17.89 -13.50
C ILE A 129 5.99 -19.25 -13.92
N VAL A 130 6.18 -20.23 -13.04
CA VAL A 130 5.58 -21.55 -13.13
C VAL A 130 4.74 -21.75 -11.89
N VAL A 131 3.43 -21.89 -12.07
CA VAL A 131 2.48 -22.21 -11.00
C VAL A 131 2.17 -23.68 -11.07
N THR A 132 2.50 -24.41 -10.00
CA THR A 132 2.12 -25.82 -9.86
C THR A 132 0.82 -25.89 -9.06
N LEU A 133 -0.20 -26.51 -9.65
CA LEU A 133 -1.49 -26.68 -9.00
C LEU A 133 -1.50 -27.86 -8.02
N SER A 134 -2.55 -27.95 -7.20
CA SER A 134 -2.77 -29.00 -6.20
C SER A 134 -2.81 -30.40 -6.81
N ASP A 135 -3.30 -30.54 -8.04
CA ASP A 135 -3.31 -31.78 -8.83
C ASP A 135 -1.96 -32.11 -9.51
N GLY A 136 -0.96 -31.21 -9.40
CA GLY A 136 0.35 -31.34 -10.03
C GLY A 136 0.44 -30.73 -11.44
N THR A 137 -0.65 -30.21 -12.00
CA THR A 137 -0.65 -29.50 -13.29
C THR A 137 0.25 -28.27 -13.21
N LYS A 138 1.09 -28.05 -14.23
CA LYS A 138 1.99 -26.88 -14.30
C LYS A 138 1.50 -25.86 -15.31
N ILE A 139 1.25 -24.65 -14.82
CA ILE A 139 0.90 -23.48 -15.63
C ILE A 139 2.12 -22.59 -15.74
N ARG A 140 2.56 -22.32 -16.97
CA ARG A 140 3.67 -21.40 -17.26
C ARG A 140 3.08 -20.11 -17.77
N GLY A 141 3.63 -18.97 -17.38
CA GLY A 141 3.15 -17.70 -17.91
C GLY A 141 4.08 -16.54 -17.67
N TRP A 142 3.87 -15.50 -18.49
CA TRP A 142 4.58 -14.24 -18.37
C TRP A 142 3.83 -13.34 -17.39
N PHE A 143 4.42 -13.16 -16.21
CA PHE A 143 3.87 -12.28 -15.19
C PHE A 143 4.33 -10.85 -15.46
N ASP A 144 3.44 -10.06 -16.05
CA ASP A 144 3.67 -8.66 -16.41
C ASP A 144 2.75 -7.70 -15.65
N ARG A 145 2.80 -6.41 -15.99
CA ARG A 145 1.93 -5.37 -15.41
C ARG A 145 0.42 -5.58 -15.62
N ASN A 146 0.03 -6.48 -16.52
CA ASN A 146 -1.37 -6.84 -16.74
C ASN A 146 -1.77 -8.10 -15.95
N SER A 147 -0.80 -8.73 -15.29
CA SER A 147 -0.99 -9.82 -14.34
C SER A 147 -1.10 -9.26 -12.92
N GLY A 148 -1.61 -10.05 -11.98
CA GLY A 148 -1.83 -9.58 -10.62
C GLY A 148 -1.79 -10.71 -9.61
N ALA A 149 -1.26 -10.42 -8.43
CA ALA A 149 -1.31 -11.29 -7.27
C ALA A 149 -2.06 -10.54 -6.16
N SER A 150 -2.96 -11.22 -5.46
CA SER A 150 -3.74 -10.56 -4.41
C SER A 150 -2.86 -10.07 -3.26
N THR A 151 -3.21 -8.88 -2.77
CA THR A 151 -2.60 -8.24 -1.59
C THR A 151 -3.42 -8.44 -0.31
N ASP A 152 -4.56 -9.14 -0.40
CA ASP A 152 -5.38 -9.53 0.73
C ASP A 152 -4.69 -10.65 1.54
N LEU A 153 -4.69 -10.56 2.87
CA LEU A 153 -4.13 -11.61 3.73
C LEU A 153 -5.01 -12.86 3.77
N SER A 154 -6.31 -12.69 3.50
CA SER A 154 -7.30 -13.76 3.53
C SER A 154 -7.47 -14.48 2.20
N ARG A 155 -6.88 -13.93 1.12
CA ARG A 155 -6.96 -14.48 -0.24
C ARG A 155 -5.65 -14.31 -1.00
N ARG A 156 -5.08 -15.40 -1.47
CA ARG A 156 -3.82 -15.45 -2.24
C ARG A 156 -4.03 -15.99 -3.65
N ASP A 157 -4.99 -15.41 -4.37
CA ASP A 157 -5.24 -15.71 -5.78
C ASP A 157 -4.27 -14.96 -6.71
N ILE A 158 -4.11 -15.50 -7.92
CA ILE A 158 -3.25 -14.93 -8.95
C ILE A 158 -3.96 -14.90 -10.30
N TYR A 159 -3.82 -13.79 -11.01
CA TYR A 159 -4.17 -13.66 -12.42
C TYR A 159 -2.90 -13.55 -13.25
N ILE A 160 -2.78 -14.39 -14.26
CA ILE A 160 -1.68 -14.37 -15.23
C ILE A 160 -2.28 -14.01 -16.58
N ASN A 161 -1.90 -12.87 -17.14
CA ASN A 161 -2.51 -12.36 -18.37
C ASN A 161 -2.08 -13.12 -19.64
N ASP A 162 -0.94 -13.82 -19.57
CA ASP A 162 -0.31 -14.45 -20.73
C ASP A 162 0.29 -15.81 -20.35
N ILE A 163 -0.56 -16.83 -20.35
CA ILE A 163 -0.11 -18.21 -20.16
C ILE A 163 0.56 -18.74 -21.43
N ARG A 164 1.50 -19.66 -21.23
CA ARG A 164 2.33 -20.27 -22.26
C ARG A 164 2.27 -21.78 -22.23
N ARG A 165 2.60 -22.37 -23.37
CA ARG A 165 2.80 -23.81 -23.50
C ARG A 165 4.02 -24.24 -22.69
N GLU A 166 4.24 -25.54 -22.62
CA GLU A 166 5.35 -26.15 -21.87
C GLU A 166 6.73 -25.64 -22.29
N ASP A 167 6.90 -25.33 -23.57
CA ASP A 167 8.11 -24.76 -24.19
C ASP A 167 8.17 -23.23 -24.12
N PHE A 168 7.32 -22.59 -23.32
CA PHE A 168 7.17 -21.13 -23.19
C PHE A 168 6.66 -20.41 -24.47
N SER A 169 6.24 -21.16 -25.49
CA SER A 169 5.64 -20.58 -26.70
C SER A 169 4.20 -20.11 -26.47
N ASN A 170 3.71 -19.24 -27.36
CA ASN A 170 2.32 -18.76 -27.33
C ASN A 170 1.34 -19.93 -27.46
N PHE A 171 0.19 -19.85 -26.76
CA PHE A 171 -0.90 -20.78 -27.01
C PHE A 171 -1.52 -20.60 -28.39
N GLU A 172 -1.88 -19.37 -28.73
CA GLU A 172 -2.49 -19.03 -30.00
C GLU A 172 -1.42 -18.62 -31.02
N SER A 173 -1.49 -19.19 -32.22
CA SER A 173 -0.53 -18.92 -33.30
C SER A 173 -0.67 -17.52 -33.90
N ASP A 174 -1.81 -16.86 -33.69
CA ASP A 174 -2.09 -15.49 -34.14
C ASP A 174 -1.64 -14.41 -33.15
N GLY A 175 -0.95 -14.80 -32.07
CA GLY A 175 -0.42 -13.88 -31.07
C GLY A 175 -1.44 -13.42 -30.03
N ARG A 176 -2.68 -13.94 -30.05
CA ARG A 176 -3.62 -13.69 -28.95
C ARG A 176 -3.08 -14.28 -27.64
N LYS A 177 -3.19 -13.47 -26.59
CA LYS A 177 -2.86 -13.87 -25.22
C LYS A 177 -4.03 -14.62 -24.62
N ARG A 178 -3.73 -15.64 -23.82
CA ARG A 178 -4.70 -16.32 -22.99
C ARG A 178 -4.37 -15.99 -21.54
N GLY A 179 -5.34 -15.43 -20.83
CA GLY A 179 -5.23 -15.17 -19.40
C GLY A 179 -5.80 -16.35 -18.59
N ILE A 180 -5.34 -16.51 -17.36
CA ILE A 180 -5.94 -17.43 -16.39
C ILE A 180 -5.97 -16.78 -15.01
N TRP A 181 -7.07 -16.99 -14.29
CA TRP A 181 -7.18 -16.70 -12.87
C TRP A 181 -7.13 -18.01 -12.11
N LEU A 182 -6.34 -18.05 -11.04
CA LEU A 182 -6.13 -19.23 -10.21
C LEU A 182 -6.48 -18.87 -8.76
N HIS A 183 -7.42 -19.66 -8.20
CA HIS A 183 -7.81 -19.55 -6.80
C HIS A 183 -6.67 -20.04 -5.88
N GLU A 184 -6.57 -19.48 -4.68
CA GLU A 184 -5.48 -19.78 -3.75
C GLU A 184 -5.39 -21.27 -3.37
N ASP A 185 -6.53 -21.93 -3.16
CA ASP A 185 -6.61 -23.34 -2.75
C ASP A 185 -6.10 -24.32 -3.83
N GLU A 186 -6.09 -23.87 -5.09
CA GLU A 186 -5.59 -24.66 -6.22
C GLU A 186 -4.08 -24.51 -6.38
N ILE A 187 -3.44 -23.53 -5.74
CA ILE A 187 -2.02 -23.23 -5.93
C ILE A 187 -1.21 -24.00 -4.88
N ARG A 188 -0.36 -24.92 -5.35
CA ARG A 188 0.54 -25.67 -4.47
C ARG A 188 1.84 -24.92 -4.19
N HIS A 189 2.45 -24.36 -5.22
CA HIS A 189 3.63 -23.49 -5.11
C HIS A 189 3.87 -22.73 -6.42
N ILE A 190 4.70 -21.68 -6.33
CA ILE A 190 5.06 -20.81 -7.44
C ILE A 190 6.59 -20.76 -7.55
N GLU A 191 7.09 -20.98 -8.75
CA GLU A 191 8.50 -20.83 -9.11
C GLU A 191 8.65 -19.56 -9.94
N VAL A 192 9.65 -18.72 -9.61
CA VAL A 192 10.03 -17.56 -10.42
C VAL A 192 11.35 -17.87 -11.10
N ILE A 193 11.36 -17.79 -12.43
CA ILE A 193 12.58 -18.02 -13.21
C ILE A 193 13.40 -16.74 -13.15
N SER A 194 14.60 -16.86 -12.60
CA SER A 194 15.59 -15.77 -12.57
C SER A 194 16.26 -15.66 -13.93
N ASP A 195 16.59 -14.43 -14.33
CA ASP A 195 17.42 -14.20 -15.53
C ASP A 195 18.90 -14.42 -15.19
#